data_AF-A0A8S8YRP4-F1
#
_entry.id   AF-A0A8S8YRP4-F1
#
_cell.length_a   1.000
_cell.length_b   1.000
_cell.length_c   1.000
_cell.angle_alpha   90.00
_cell.angle_beta   90.00
_cell.angle_gamma   90.00
#
_symmetry.space_group_name_H-M   'P 1'
#
loop_
_entity.id
_entity.type
_entity.pdbx_description
1 polymer ?
#
loop_
_entity_poly.entity_id
_entity_poly.type
_entity_poly.pdbx_seq_one_letter_code
_entity_poly.pdbx_strand_id
1 'polypeptide(L)' 'MADQSNDWPEEGELVVCSVKSVKENGAYLSLDTYPDREGFVFIGEIATGWVRNIRAHVRGGQRLVPKSNRSEKG' A
#
# COMPACT_ATOMS: atom_id res chain seq x y z
N MET A 1 2.13 -26.79 -11.39
CA MET A 1 1.03 -26.50 -10.46
C MET A 1 1.54 -25.37 -9.58
N ALA A 2 1.17 -24.13 -9.88
CA ALA A 2 1.67 -22.96 -9.15
C ALA A 2 0.86 -22.79 -7.86
N ASP A 3 1.60 -22.58 -6.79
CA ASP A 3 1.25 -22.54 -5.38
C ASP A 3 -0.10 -21.86 -5.05
N GLN A 4 -1.07 -22.63 -4.54
CA GLN A 4 -2.39 -22.16 -4.08
C GLN A 4 -2.34 -21.63 -2.64
N SER A 5 -1.41 -20.71 -2.37
CA SER A 5 -1.37 -19.96 -1.12
C SER A 5 -1.11 -18.49 -1.45
N ASN A 6 -1.99 -17.88 -2.24
CA ASN A 6 -1.85 -16.48 -2.64
C ASN A 6 -2.29 -15.56 -1.49
N ASP A 7 -1.51 -15.59 -0.41
CA ASP A 7 -1.60 -14.74 0.78
C ASP A 7 -1.35 -13.26 0.50
N TRP A 8 -0.92 -12.96 -0.73
CA TRP A 8 -0.67 -11.62 -1.22
C TRP A 8 -1.53 -11.38 -2.46
N PRO A 9 -1.99 -10.13 -2.66
CA PRO A 9 -2.73 -9.78 -3.86
C PRO A 9 -1.90 -10.02 -5.13
N GLU A 10 -2.58 -10.35 -6.21
CA GLU A 10 -1.95 -10.44 -7.53
C GLU A 10 -1.48 -9.06 -8.00
N GLU A 11 -0.49 -9.04 -8.89
CA GLU A 11 -0.07 -7.79 -9.50
C GLU A 11 -1.23 -7.22 -10.33
N GLY A 12 -1.55 -5.96 -10.08
CA GLY A 12 -2.64 -5.27 -10.72
C GLY A 12 -4.01 -5.44 -10.07
N GLU A 13 -4.10 -6.24 -9.01
CA GLU A 13 -5.31 -6.38 -8.21
C GLU A 13 -5.58 -5.12 -7.37
N LEU A 14 -6.85 -4.75 -7.24
CA LEU A 14 -7.30 -3.64 -6.41
C LEU A 14 -7.60 -4.14 -5.01
N VAL A 15 -6.82 -3.68 -4.04
CA VAL A 15 -6.97 -4.11 -2.64
C VAL A 15 -7.46 -2.95 -1.80
N VAL A 16 -8.39 -3.22 -0.88
CA VAL A 16 -8.83 -2.19 0.07
C VAL A 16 -7.85 -2.16 1.24
N CYS A 17 -7.24 -1.00 1.46
CA CYS A 17 -6.28 -0.81 2.53
C CYS A 17 -6.64 0.43 3.36
N SER A 18 -6.44 0.34 4.67
CA SER A 18 -6.66 1.43 5.61
C SER A 18 -5.33 2.01 6.08
N VAL A 19 -5.14 3.33 6.02
CA VAL A 19 -3.88 3.98 6.44
C VAL A 19 -3.71 3.87 7.95
N LYS A 20 -2.74 3.08 8.39
CA LYS A 20 -2.41 2.88 9.81
C LYS A 20 -1.51 4.00 10.34
N SER A 21 -0.46 4.35 9.59
CA SER A 21 0.48 5.39 10.02
C SER A 21 1.17 6.05 8.83
N VAL A 22 1.31 7.37 8.88
CA VAL A 22 2.00 8.14 7.83
C VAL A 22 3.39 8.55 8.32
N LYS A 23 4.42 8.20 7.56
CA LYS A 23 5.83 8.54 7.77
C LYS A 23 6.28 9.54 6.70
N GLU A 24 7.46 10.13 6.87
CA GLU A 24 7.99 11.10 5.90
C GLU A 24 8.35 10.46 4.55
N ASN A 25 8.80 9.20 4.57
CA ASN A 25 9.17 8.43 3.38
C ASN A 25 8.00 7.65 2.75
N GLY A 26 6.82 7.59 3.38
CA GLY A 26 5.72 6.75 2.92
C GLY A 26 4.62 6.56 3.95
N ALA A 27 3.72 5.61 3.71
CA ALA A 27 2.65 5.29 4.63
C ALA A 27 2.51 3.78 4.83
N TYR A 28 2.27 3.38 6.08
CA TYR A 28 1.87 2.04 6.45
C TYR A 28 0.36 1.91 6.29
N LEU A 29 -0.04 0.86 5.60
CA LEU A 29 -1.41 0.51 5.28
C LEU A 29 -1.71 -0.86 5.91
N SER A 30 -2.91 -1.03 6.45
CA SER A 30 -3.44 -2.33 6.85
C SER A 30 -4.27 -2.87 5.69
N LEU A 31 -4.07 -4.12 5.28
CA LEU A 31 -4.89 -4.71 4.22
C LEU A 31 -6.20 -5.19 4.86
N ASP A 32 -7.32 -4.58 4.50
CA ASP A 32 -8.63 -4.96 5.07
C ASP A 32 -9.11 -6.31 4.51
N THR A 33 -8.67 -6.66 3.30
CA THR A 33 -8.97 -7.95 2.63
C THR A 33 -8.07 -9.09 3.11
N TYR A 34 -6.90 -8.77 3.67
CA TYR A 34 -5.92 -9.75 4.15
C TYR A 34 -5.61 -9.50 5.63
N PRO A 35 -6.32 -10.17 6.55
CA PRO A 35 -6.10 -10.01 7.99
C PRO A 35 -4.64 -10.33 8.35
N ASP A 36 -4.09 -9.58 9.32
CA ASP A 36 -2.68 -9.66 9.77
C ASP A 36 -1.62 -9.31 8.71
N ARG A 37 -2.02 -8.76 7.56
CA ARG A 37 -1.08 -8.23 6.55
C ARG A 37 -1.03 -6.71 6.60
N GLU A 38 0.20 -6.20 6.60
CA GLU A 38 0.49 -4.77 6.49
C GLU A 38 1.20 -4.49 5.16
N GLY A 39 0.74 -3.46 4.47
CA GLY A 39 1.33 -2.92 3.27
C GLY A 39 2.13 -1.67 3.59
N PHE A 40 3.17 -1.42 2.80
CA PHE A 40 3.90 -0.16 2.85
C PHE A 40 3.89 0.47 1.47
N VAL A 41 3.45 1.72 1.40
CA VAL A 41 3.48 2.50 0.17
C VAL A 41 4.51 3.61 0.30
N PHE A 42 5.41 3.70 -0.67
CA PHE A 42 6.42 4.75 -0.71
C PHE A 42 5.79 6.07 -1.18
N ILE A 43 6.31 7.20 -0.72
CA ILE A 43 5.80 8.52 -1.11
C ILE A 43 5.86 8.76 -2.64
N GLY A 44 6.86 8.20 -3.32
CA GLY A 44 6.98 8.26 -4.78
C GLY A 44 5.90 7.49 -5.54
N GLU A 45 5.31 6.47 -4.92
CA GLU A 45 4.18 5.70 -5.47
C GLU A 45 2.84 6.41 -5.20
N ILE A 46 2.75 7.18 -4.11
CA ILE A 46 1.56 7.97 -3.76
C ILE A 46 1.40 9.16 -4.71
N ALA A 47 2.50 9.82 -5.06
CA ALA A 47 2.46 11.02 -5.88
C ALA A 47 3.68 11.11 -6.80
N THR A 48 3.41 11.27 -8.09
CA THR A 48 4.42 11.53 -9.12
C THR A 48 4.84 13.00 -9.05
N GLY A 49 5.95 13.29 -8.39
CA GLY A 49 6.51 14.65 -8.33
C GLY A 49 7.08 15.02 -6.95
N TRP A 50 7.39 16.30 -6.76
CA TRP A 50 7.95 16.78 -5.50
C TRP A 50 6.87 16.92 -4.42
N VAL A 51 6.85 15.97 -3.49
CA VAL A 51 5.92 15.98 -2.35
C VAL A 51 6.55 16.74 -1.18
N ARG A 52 6.07 17.95 -0.91
CA ARG A 52 6.50 18.75 0.25
C ARG A 52 5.96 18.22 1.57
N ASN A 53 4.77 17.61 1.55
CA ASN A 53 4.13 17.07 2.74
C ASN A 53 3.16 15.93 2.37
N ILE A 54 3.56 14.69 2.65
CA ILE A 54 2.74 13.49 2.41
C ILE A 54 1.38 13.54 3.12
N ARG A 55 1.27 14.26 4.26
CA ARG A 55 0.01 14.40 4.99
C ARG A 55 -1.07 15.16 4.22
N ALA A 56 -0.68 15.90 3.17
CA ALA A 56 -1.62 16.52 2.25
C ALA A 56 -2.29 15.49 1.32
N HIS A 57 -1.60 14.39 1.01
CA HIS A 57 -2.07 13.34 0.11
C HIS A 57 -2.72 12.16 0.86
N VAL A 58 -2.14 11.77 1.99
CA VAL A 58 -2.57 10.60 2.76
C VAL A 58 -2.76 10.98 4.23
N ARG A 59 -3.91 10.61 4.79
CA ARG A 59 -4.24 10.82 6.22
C ARG A 59 -4.47 9.49 6.93
N GLY A 60 -4.08 9.42 8.20
CA GLY A 60 -4.37 8.26 9.05
C GLY A 60 -5.87 7.97 9.12
N GLY A 61 -6.25 6.70 8.96
CA GLY A 61 -7.65 6.26 8.90
C GLY A 61 -8.33 6.44 7.54
N GLN A 62 -7.64 7.00 6.53
CA GLN A 62 -8.17 7.06 5.18
C GLN A 62 -8.12 5.68 4.52
N ARG A 63 -9.22 5.28 3.86
CA ARG A 63 -9.24 4.08 3.02
C ARG A 63 -8.74 4.41 1.63
N LEU A 64 -7.85 3.58 1.13
CA LEU A 64 -7.24 3.69 -0.19
C LEU A 64 -7.48 2.38 -0.93
N VAL A 65 -7.55 2.45 -2.26
CA VAL A 65 -7.58 1.28 -3.12
C VAL A 65 -6.36 1.33 -4.04
N PRO A 66 -5.16 1.03 -3.51
CA PRO A 66 -3.98 0.94 -4.36
C PRO A 66 -4.11 -0.27 -5.29
N LYS A 67 -3.56 -0.10 -6.50
CA LYS A 67 -3.26 -1.22 -7.38
C LYS A 67 -2.03 -1.92 -6.83
N SER A 68 -2.14 -3.21 -6.53
CA SER A 68 -1.02 -4.03 -6.06
C SER A 68 0.10 -4.03 -7.11
N ASN A 69 1.29 -3.61 -6.71
CA ASN A 69 2.51 -3.80 -7.49
C ASN A 69 3.42 -4.76 -6.72
N ARG A 70 3.70 -5.93 -7.30
CA ARG A 70 4.61 -6.88 -6.66
C ARG A 70 6.04 -6.40 -6.93
N SER A 71 6.60 -5.63 -6.01
CA SER A 71 8.04 -5.36 -6.05
C SER A 71 8.79 -6.58 -5.52
N GLU A 72 9.26 -7.46 -6.42
CA GLU A 72 10.33 -8.40 -6.10
C GLU A 72 11.56 -7.58 -5.70
N LYS A 73 11.87 -7.51 -4.41
CA LYS A 73 13.23 -7.17 -4.00
C LYS A 73 14.11 -8.35 -4.39
N GLY A 74 14.73 -8.25 -5.57
CA GLY A 74 15.88 -9.07 -5.96
C GLY A 74 17.06 -8.86 -5.03
#